data_AF-A0AAP1WGM3-F1
#
_entry.id   AF-A0AAP1WGM3-F1
#
_cell.length_a   1.000
_cell.length_b   1.000
_cell.length_c   1.000
_cell.angle_alpha   90.00
_cell.angle_beta   90.00
_cell.angle_gamma   90.00
#
_symmetry.space_group_name_H-M   'P 1'
#
loop_
_entity.id
_entity.type
_entity.pdbx_description
1 polymer ?
#
loop_
_entity_poly.entity_id
_entity_poly.type
_entity_poly.pdbx_seq_one_letter_code
_entity_poly.pdbx_strand_id
1 'polypeptide(L)'
;MCHLKTLLKKDTYTGAFTIDLSEINKCKGIVYIEVLPLNVADKLILDNVESVLYSGDKPYKLESNHPIINGELHFKPSKASNDEMKSIVRILLVE
;
A
#
# COMPACT_ATOMS: atom_id res chain seq x y z
N MET A 1 -10.29 -21.90 14.01
CA MET A 1 -9.68 -22.30 12.72
C MET A 1 -9.96 -21.18 11.73
N CYS A 2 -8.92 -20.48 11.26
CA CYS A 2 -9.07 -19.54 10.14
C CYS A 2 -9.19 -20.35 8.85
N HIS A 3 -10.20 -20.07 8.04
CA HIS A 3 -10.33 -20.67 6.70
C HIS A 3 -9.54 -19.81 5.73
N LEU A 4 -8.78 -20.41 4.82
CA LEU A 4 -8.08 -19.70 3.74
C LEU A 4 -9.08 -18.97 2.84
N LYS A 5 -9.34 -17.70 3.14
CA LYS A 5 -10.13 -16.80 2.31
C LYS A 5 -9.30 -15.61 1.90
N THR A 6 -9.04 -15.51 0.61
CA THR A 6 -8.41 -14.34 0.03
C THR A 6 -9.43 -13.20 -0.06
N LEU A 7 -9.09 -12.03 0.47
CA LEU A 7 -9.92 -10.83 0.40
C LEU A 7 -9.13 -9.71 -0.29
N LEU A 8 -9.65 -9.21 -1.41
CA LEU A 8 -9.15 -7.99 -2.04
C LEU A 8 -9.86 -6.79 -1.43
N LYS A 9 -9.10 -5.91 -0.77
CA LYS A 9 -9.56 -4.60 -0.31
C LYS A 9 -9.06 -3.53 -1.27
N LYS A 10 -9.92 -2.59 -1.65
CA LYS A 10 -9.56 -1.44 -2.49
C LYS A 10 -10.07 -0.17 -1.83
N ASP A 11 -9.15 0.73 -1.52
CA ASP A 11 -9.43 2.03 -0.92
C ASP A 11 -8.87 3.16 -1.82
N THR A 12 -9.38 4.37 -1.62
CA THR A 12 -8.93 5.57 -2.34
C THR A 12 -8.54 6.64 -1.34
N TYR A 13 -7.35 7.19 -1.52
CA TYR A 13 -6.78 8.21 -0.66
C TYR A 13 -6.45 9.44 -1.50
N THR A 14 -6.41 10.60 -0.86
CA THR A 14 -6.13 11.88 -1.51
C THR A 14 -4.95 12.51 -0.78
N GLY A 15 -3.96 13.01 -1.54
CA GLY A 15 -2.74 13.58 -0.97
C GLY A 15 -1.90 12.55 -0.19
N ALA A 16 -1.25 13.01 0.89
CA ALA A 16 -0.45 12.16 1.76
C ALA A 16 -1.34 11.30 2.66
N PHE A 17 -0.93 10.05 2.90
CA PHE A 17 -1.64 9.15 3.80
C PHE A 17 -0.72 8.18 4.51
N THR A 18 -1.18 7.73 5.69
CA THR A 18 -0.58 6.63 6.45
C THR A 18 -1.65 5.56 6.65
N ILE A 19 -1.28 4.30 6.47
CA ILE A 19 -2.14 3.15 6.77
C ILE A 19 -1.41 2.31 7.82
N ASP A 20 -2.04 2.14 8.98
CA ASP A 20 -1.64 1.13 9.96
C ASP A 20 -2.18 -0.23 9.50
N LEU A 21 -1.27 -1.11 9.10
CA LEU A 21 -1.63 -2.44 8.63
C LEU A 21 -2.17 -3.31 9.76
N SER A 22 -1.82 -3.05 11.03
CA SER A 22 -2.31 -3.83 12.17
C SER A 22 -3.84 -3.69 12.37
N GLU A 23 -4.41 -2.52 12.07
CA GLU A 23 -5.85 -2.26 12.19
C GLU A 23 -6.69 -3.03 11.14
N ILE A 24 -6.12 -3.23 9.95
CA ILE A 24 -6.75 -3.95 8.84
C ILE A 24 -6.75 -5.46 9.09
N ASN A 25 -5.78 -5.94 9.88
CA ASN A 25 -5.27 -7.29 9.77
C ASN A 25 -5.54 -8.17 11.00
N LYS A 26 -6.58 -7.84 11.79
CA LYS A 26 -6.93 -8.42 13.11
C LYS A 26 -6.54 -9.91 13.34
N CYS A 27 -6.62 -10.80 12.33
CA CYS A 27 -5.94 -12.12 12.28
C CYS A 27 -5.50 -12.55 10.85
N LYS A 28 -5.47 -11.63 9.89
CA LYS A 28 -5.15 -11.94 8.48
C LYS A 28 -3.70 -11.55 8.22
N GLY A 29 -3.18 -11.91 7.05
CA GLY A 29 -1.89 -11.46 6.61
C GLY A 29 -1.97 -10.79 5.25
N ILE A 30 -1.17 -9.75 5.02
CA ILE A 30 -1.12 -9.05 3.73
C ILE A 30 0.02 -9.62 2.91
N VAL A 31 -0.28 -10.11 1.70
CA VAL A 31 0.73 -10.69 0.80
C VAL A 31 1.01 -9.81 -0.42
N TYR A 32 0.11 -8.86 -0.69
CA TYR A 32 0.24 -7.92 -1.80
C TYR A 32 -0.30 -6.55 -1.41
N ILE A 33 0.48 -5.52 -1.71
CA ILE A 33 0.06 -4.12 -1.67
C ILE A 33 0.37 -3.48 -3.02
N GLU A 34 -0.60 -2.78 -3.58
CA GLU A 34 -0.44 -1.96 -4.76
C GLU A 34 -0.87 -0.52 -4.48
N VAL A 35 -0.01 0.44 -4.78
CA VAL A 35 -0.33 1.87 -4.74
C VAL A 35 -0.05 2.48 -6.10
N LEU A 36 -1.05 3.06 -6.74
CA LEU A 36 -0.84 3.77 -8.00
C LEU A 36 -0.24 5.15 -7.69
N PRO A 37 1.02 5.44 -8.12
CA PRO A 37 1.58 6.78 -8.01
C PRO A 37 0.82 7.75 -8.89
N LEU A 38 0.88 9.02 -8.51
CA LEU A 38 0.35 10.15 -9.26
C LEU A 38 1.44 10.76 -10.13
N ASN A 39 2.70 10.65 -9.70
CA ASN A 39 3.88 11.15 -10.39
C ASN A 39 5.10 10.23 -10.18
N VAL A 40 6.06 10.27 -11.13
CA VAL A 40 7.37 9.59 -11.05
C VAL A 40 8.16 9.93 -9.78
N ALA A 41 7.91 11.09 -9.15
CA ALA A 41 8.65 11.57 -8.00
C ALA A 41 7.96 11.32 -6.65
N ASP A 42 6.78 10.69 -6.63
CA ASP A 42 6.12 10.29 -5.38
C ASP A 42 7.00 9.29 -4.61
N LYS A 43 6.69 9.01 -3.35
CA LYS A 43 7.39 7.98 -2.57
C LYS A 43 6.41 7.13 -1.78
N LEU A 44 6.69 5.83 -1.71
CA LEU A 44 6.00 4.89 -0.82
C LEU A 44 7.02 4.26 0.12
N ILE A 45 6.74 4.32 1.42
CA ILE A 45 7.62 3.87 2.51
C ILE A 45 6.84 2.85 3.33
N LEU A 46 7.43 1.68 3.59
CA LEU A 46 6.92 0.71 4.56
C LEU A 46 7.93 0.55 5.68
N ASP A 47 7.51 0.73 6.93
CA ASP A 47 8.36 0.54 8.11
C ASP A 47 9.70 1.28 8.04
N ASN A 48 9.68 2.52 7.54
CA ASN A 48 10.85 3.36 7.28
C ASN A 48 11.80 2.86 6.17
N VAL A 49 11.44 1.82 5.43
CA VAL A 49 12.14 1.37 4.24
C VAL A 49 11.44 1.96 3.01
N GLU A 50 12.16 2.79 2.26
CA GLU A 50 11.65 3.36 1.01
C GLU A 50 11.55 2.25 -0.05
N SER A 51 10.34 2.00 -0.54
CA SER A 51 10.12 1.03 -1.62
C SER A 51 10.61 1.60 -2.96
N VAL A 52 11.20 0.75 -3.79
CA VAL A 52 11.72 1.16 -5.09
C VAL A 52 10.56 1.45 -6.05
N LEU A 53 10.50 2.68 -6.55
CA LEU A 53 9.69 3.07 -7.70
C LEU A 53 10.07 2.24 -8.92
N TYR A 54 9.11 1.52 -9.52
CA TYR A 54 9.37 0.79 -10.77
C TYR A 54 9.26 1.66 -12.03
N SER A 55 8.57 2.81 -11.97
CA SER A 55 8.52 3.96 -12.92
C SER A 55 7.19 4.71 -12.71
N GLY A 56 7.06 5.99 -13.09
CA GLY A 56 5.80 6.75 -12.91
C GLY A 56 4.58 6.24 -13.69
N ASP A 57 4.77 5.37 -14.68
CA ASP A 57 3.69 4.68 -15.39
C ASP A 57 3.32 3.32 -14.76
N LYS A 58 3.96 2.95 -13.65
CA LYS A 58 3.76 1.66 -12.96
C LYS A 58 3.40 1.87 -11.50
N PRO A 59 2.48 1.06 -10.94
CA PRO A 59 2.19 1.12 -9.52
C PRO A 59 3.40 0.72 -8.68
N TYR A 60 3.47 1.25 -7.47
CA TYR A 60 4.24 0.63 -6.40
C TYR A 60 3.62 -0.72 -6.09
N LYS A 61 4.45 -1.76 -6.08
CA LYS A 61 4.05 -3.10 -5.72
C LYS A 61 4.95 -3.62 -4.63
N LEU A 62 4.33 -4.09 -3.57
CA LEU A 62 5.00 -4.86 -2.54
C LEU A 62 4.36 -6.24 -2.50
N GLU A 63 5.16 -7.23 -2.89
CA GLU A 63 4.82 -8.65 -2.82
C GLU A 63 5.69 -9.29 -1.74
N SER A 64 5.06 -10.08 -0.88
CA SER A 64 5.78 -10.84 0.13
C SER A 64 5.38 -12.30 0.10
N ASN A 65 6.38 -13.18 0.14
CA ASN A 65 6.17 -14.63 0.24
C ASN A 65 5.68 -15.05 1.63
N HIS A 66 5.77 -14.14 2.61
CA HIS A 66 5.26 -14.29 3.97
C HIS A 66 4.26 -13.19 4.28
N PRO A 67 3.18 -13.47 5.01
CA PRO A 67 2.20 -12.43 5.27
C PRO A 67 2.76 -11.31 6.15
N ILE A 68 2.58 -10.08 5.72
CA ILE A 68 2.87 -8.86 6.49
C ILE A 68 1.74 -8.74 7.51
N ILE A 69 2.08 -8.87 8.80
CA ILE A 69 1.11 -8.94 9.89
C ILE A 69 1.00 -7.60 10.64
N ASN A 70 2.07 -6.80 10.59
CA ASN A 70 2.20 -5.48 11.21
C ASN A 70 2.94 -4.52 10.26
N GLY A 71 2.86 -3.22 10.52
CA GLY A 71 3.67 -2.20 9.87
C GLY A 71 2.88 -0.95 9.48
N GLU A 72 3.61 0.13 9.20
CA GLU A 72 3.03 1.40 8.73
C GLU A 72 3.40 1.65 7.26
N LEU A 73 2.38 1.78 6.41
CA LEU A 73 2.54 2.17 5.02
C LEU A 73 2.31 3.67 4.88
N HIS A 74 3.35 4.41 4.52
CA HIS A 74 3.29 5.85 4.29
C HIS A 74 3.43 6.17 2.81
N PHE A 75 2.49 6.95 2.28
CA PHE A 75 2.59 7.52 0.95
C PHE A 75 2.85 9.02 1.04
N LYS A 76 3.90 9.46 0.36
CA LYS A 76 4.32 10.87 0.30
C LYS A 76 4.23 11.37 -1.15
N PRO A 77 3.20 12.15 -1.49
CA PRO A 77 3.12 12.78 -2.80
C PRO A 77 4.26 13.78 -3.00
N SER A 78 4.73 13.89 -4.23
CA SER A 78 5.72 14.89 -4.64
C SER A 78 5.09 16.28 -4.72
N LYS A 79 5.92 17.34 -4.75
CA LYS A 79 5.45 18.73 -4.98
C LYS A 79 4.77 18.92 -6.35
N ALA A 80 4.98 18.00 -7.29
CA ALA A 80 4.35 18.01 -8.61
C ALA A 80 2.98 17.31 -8.62
N SER A 81 2.65 16.58 -7.55
CA SER A 81 1.35 15.96 -7.34
C SER A 81 0.46 16.98 -6.63
N ASN A 82 -0.76 17.21 -7.14
CA ASN A 82 -1.69 18.11 -6.45
C ASN A 82 -2.36 17.37 -5.27
N ASP A 83 -2.77 18.10 -4.24
CA ASP A 83 -3.38 17.50 -3.05
C ASP A 83 -4.80 16.96 -3.31
N GLU A 84 -5.34 17.13 -4.52
CA GLU A 84 -6.67 16.64 -4.93
C GLU A 84 -6.61 15.30 -5.70
N MET A 85 -5.40 14.88 -6.08
CA MET A 85 -5.17 13.67 -6.85
C MET A 85 -5.36 12.44 -5.96
N LYS A 86 -6.02 11.43 -6.55
CA LYS A 86 -6.47 10.23 -5.85
C LYS A 86 -5.54 9.06 -6.10
N SER A 87 -4.89 8.56 -5.05
CA SER A 87 -4.17 7.31 -5.07
C SER A 87 -5.12 6.14 -4.81
N ILE A 88 -5.01 5.10 -5.64
CA ILE A 88 -5.74 3.84 -5.43
C ILE A 88 -4.81 2.89 -4.70
N VAL A 89 -5.27 2.37 -3.57
CA VAL A 89 -4.56 1.35 -2.78
C VAL A 89 -5.33 0.04 -2.87
N ARG A 90 -4.66 -1.04 -3.30
CA ARG A 90 -5.21 -2.40 -3.32
C ARG A 90 -4.40 -3.29 -2.40
N ILE A 91 -5.09 -4.06 -1.56
CA ILE A 91 -4.47 -4.96 -0.58
C ILE A 91 -5.08 -6.35 -0.75
N LEU A 92 -4.22 -7.37 -0.89
CA LEU A 92 -4.64 -8.77 -0.86
C LEU A 92 -4.37 -9.36 0.52
N LEU A 93 -5.45 -9.66 1.24
CA LEU A 93 -5.44 -10.30 2.55
C LEU A 93 -5.61 -11.81 2.39
N VAL A 94 -4.87 -12.59 3.17
CA VAL A 94 -5.00 -14.05 3.28
C VAL A 94 -5.25 -14.43 4.75
N GLU A 95 -6.13 -15.40 4.98
CA GLU A 95 -6.46 -15.97 6.30
C GLU A 95 -5.71 -17.29 6.57
#